data_AF-A0A6V8MJC4-F1
#
_entry.id   AF-A0A6V8MJC4-F1
#
_cell.length_a   1.000
_cell.length_b   1.000
_cell.length_c   1.000
_cell.angle_alpha   90.00
_cell.angle_beta   90.00
_cell.angle_gamma   90.00
#
_symmetry.space_group_name_H-M   'P 1'
#
loop_
_entity.id
_entity.type
_entity.pdbx_description
1 polymer ?
#
loop_
_entity_poly.entity_id
_entity_poly.type
_entity_poly.pdbx_seq_one_letter_code
_entity_poly.pdbx_strand_id
1 'polypeptide(L)'
;MKRMLLAATAAVFMLSSVPAFAEMTKAQKDECLLASKNCTAQVDDIYKRMHKLDKEIKKGTKAYTPAELQKLRDKLQETQDFLKDMELGGGN
;
A
#
# COMPACT_ATOMS: atom_id res chain seq x y z
N MET A 1 -55.62 5.66 15.70
CA MET A 1 -55.05 5.72 14.32
C MET A 1 -53.97 6.78 14.12
N LYS A 2 -54.05 8.00 14.69
CA LYS A 2 -53.00 9.04 14.55
C LYS A 2 -51.59 8.61 15.01
N ARG A 3 -51.49 7.81 16.08
CA ARG A 3 -50.21 7.28 16.60
C ARG A 3 -49.54 6.24 15.69
N MET A 4 -50.33 5.48 14.93
CA MET A 4 -49.78 4.51 13.97
C MET A 4 -49.36 5.18 12.67
N LEU A 5 -50.00 6.28 12.28
CA LEU A 5 -49.58 7.09 11.13
C LEU A 5 -48.22 7.77 11.38
N LEU A 6 -47.95 8.18 12.62
CA LEU A 6 -46.67 8.79 13.03
C LEU A 6 -45.50 7.79 13.10
N ALA A 7 -45.77 6.50 13.30
CA ALA A 7 -44.73 5.47 13.32
C ALA A 7 -44.29 5.05 11.92
N ALA A 8 -45.19 5.12 10.92
CA ALA A 8 -44.89 4.74 9.54
C ALA A 8 -44.02 5.77 8.81
N THR A 9 -44.11 7.06 9.14
CA THR A 9 -43.32 8.12 8.50
C THR A 9 -41.86 8.15 8.97
N ALA A 10 -41.55 7.68 10.19
CA ALA A 10 -40.17 7.63 10.70
C ALA A 10 -39.31 6.56 10.00
N ALA A 11 -39.92 5.47 9.51
CA ALA A 11 -39.19 4.38 8.86
C ALA A 11 -38.66 4.75 7.45
N VAL A 12 -39.30 5.70 6.76
CA VAL A 12 -38.90 6.15 5.41
C VAL A 12 -37.66 7.03 5.44
N PHE A 13 -37.44 7.79 6.52
CA PHE A 13 -36.26 8.65 6.66
C PHE A 13 -34.96 7.88 6.96
N MET A 14 -35.04 6.61 7.36
CA MET A 14 -33.85 5.79 7.66
C MET A 14 -33.24 5.11 6.43
N LEU A 15 -33.85 5.24 5.24
CA LEU A 15 -33.37 4.63 3.99
C LEU A 15 -32.48 5.55 3.15
N SER A 16 -32.28 6.81 3.55
CA SER A 16 -31.46 7.77 2.78
C SER A 16 -29.96 7.75 3.11
N SER A 17 -29.50 6.85 3.98
CA SER A 17 -28.08 6.73 4.35
C SER A 17 -27.32 5.69 3.52
N VAL A 18 -27.74 5.45 2.27
CA VAL A 18 -26.85 4.76 1.32
C VAL A 18 -25.71 5.71 1.04
N PRO A 19 -24.44 5.36 1.34
CA PRO A 19 -23.32 6.20 0.94
C PRO A 19 -23.43 6.33 -0.58
N ALA A 20 -23.57 7.57 -1.05
CA ALA A 20 -23.41 7.87 -2.46
C ALA A 20 -21.95 7.55 -2.80
N PHE A 21 -21.67 6.30 -3.18
CA PHE A 21 -20.47 5.98 -3.94
C PHE A 21 -20.58 6.82 -5.20
N ALA A 22 -19.91 7.97 -5.22
CA ALA A 22 -19.78 8.77 -6.42
C ALA A 22 -19.28 7.81 -7.51
N GLU A 23 -20.08 7.57 -8.55
CA GLU A 23 -19.68 6.75 -9.67
C GLU A 23 -18.42 7.40 -10.27
N MET A 24 -17.26 6.82 -9.97
CA MET A 24 -16.01 7.30 -10.57
C MET A 24 -16.19 7.27 -12.08
N THR A 25 -15.95 8.40 -12.71
CA THR A 25 -15.92 8.49 -14.16
C THR A 25 -14.89 7.50 -14.70
N LYS A 26 -15.04 7.07 -15.96
CA LYS A 26 -14.09 6.16 -16.59
C LYS A 26 -12.65 6.70 -16.49
N ALA A 27 -12.46 8.00 -16.68
CA ALA A 27 -11.17 8.67 -16.54
C ALA A 27 -10.59 8.52 -15.12
N GLN A 28 -11.39 8.76 -14.08
CA GLN A 28 -10.95 8.60 -12.68
C GLN A 28 -10.61 7.14 -12.34
N LYS A 29 -11.35 6.17 -12.89
CA LYS A 29 -11.02 4.74 -12.74
C LYS A 29 -9.70 4.40 -13.43
N ASP A 30 -9.50 4.87 -14.65
CA ASP A 30 -8.28 4.61 -15.42
C ASP A 30 -7.05 5.24 -14.74
N GLU A 31 -7.17 6.45 -14.18
CA GLU A 31 -6.12 7.09 -13.38
C GLU A 31 -5.79 6.31 -12.10
N CYS A 32 -6.81 5.88 -11.36
CA CYS A 32 -6.62 5.06 -10.16
C CYS A 32 -5.93 3.72 -10.50
N LEU A 33 -6.35 3.06 -11.59
CA LEU A 33 -5.73 1.84 -12.06
C LEU A 33 -4.27 2.08 -12.48
N LEU A 34 -3.98 3.17 -13.18
CA LEU A 34 -2.62 3.51 -13.58
C LEU A 34 -1.73 3.76 -12.35
N ALA A 35 -2.22 4.52 -11.37
CA ALA A 35 -1.52 4.75 -10.12
C ALA A 35 -1.25 3.42 -9.37
N SER A 36 -2.26 2.56 -9.24
CA SER A 36 -2.11 1.26 -8.56
C SER A 36 -1.08 0.36 -9.25
N LYS A 37 -1.07 0.31 -10.59
CA LYS A 37 -0.10 -0.47 -11.37
C LYS A 37 1.32 0.05 -11.17
N ASN A 38 1.49 1.37 -11.15
CA ASN A 38 2.79 1.98 -10.89
C ASN A 38 3.27 1.68 -9.46
N CYS A 39 2.37 1.65 -8.46
CA CYS A 39 2.73 1.23 -7.11
C CYS A 39 3.18 -0.24 -7.07
N THR A 40 2.43 -1.17 -7.69
CA THR A 40 2.81 -2.60 -7.76
C THR A 40 4.18 -2.79 -8.41
N ALA A 41 4.43 -2.15 -9.55
CA ALA A 41 5.71 -2.26 -10.25
C ALA A 41 6.90 -1.75 -9.43
N GLN A 42 6.70 -0.69 -8.64
CA GLN A 42 7.73 -0.16 -7.74
C GLN A 42 8.02 -1.13 -6.58
N VAL A 43 6.97 -1.70 -5.97
CA VAL A 43 7.11 -2.70 -4.90
C VAL A 43 7.86 -3.94 -5.39
N ASP A 44 7.54 -4.43 -6.59
CA ASP A 44 8.24 -5.57 -7.19
C ASP A 44 9.74 -5.30 -7.41
N ASP A 45 10.11 -4.09 -7.86
CA ASP A 45 11.53 -3.73 -8.03
C ASP A 45 12.27 -3.64 -6.69
N ILE A 46 11.60 -3.17 -5.64
CA ILE A 46 12.15 -3.13 -4.28
C ILE A 46 12.45 -4.55 -3.77
N TYR A 47 11.50 -5.49 -3.89
CA TYR A 47 11.74 -6.89 -3.52
C TYR A 47 12.88 -7.51 -4.34
N LYS A 48 12.95 -7.21 -5.64
CA LYS A 48 14.04 -7.65 -6.51
C LYS A 48 15.40 -7.12 -6.04
N ARG A 49 15.47 -5.86 -5.60
CA ARG A 49 16.67 -5.26 -5.03
C ARG A 49 17.07 -5.93 -3.72
N MET A 50 16.11 -6.18 -2.82
CA MET A 50 16.36 -6.92 -1.57
C MET A 50 16.92 -8.31 -1.83
N HIS A 51 16.34 -9.06 -2.77
CA HIS A 51 16.83 -10.40 -3.15
C HIS A 51 18.25 -10.37 -3.71
N LYS A 52 18.62 -9.37 -4.50
CA LYS A 52 19.99 -9.20 -4.99
C LYS A 52 20.95 -8.95 -3.84
N LEU A 53 20.61 -8.04 -2.92
CA LEU A 53 21.45 -7.73 -1.75
C LEU A 53 21.66 -8.97 -0.87
N ASP A 54 20.58 -9.71 -0.56
CA ASP A 54 20.66 -10.95 0.21
C ASP A 54 21.55 -12.00 -0.47
N LYS A 55 21.46 -12.15 -1.79
CA LYS A 55 22.32 -13.05 -2.56
C LYS A 55 23.80 -12.66 -2.47
N GLU A 56 24.11 -11.37 -2.51
CA GLU A 56 25.49 -10.88 -2.36
C GLU A 56 26.01 -11.07 -0.93
N ILE A 57 25.20 -10.78 0.08
CA ILE A 57 25.53 -11.02 1.50
C ILE A 57 25.84 -12.50 1.75
N LYS A 58 25.05 -13.41 1.15
CA LYS A 58 25.26 -14.87 1.25
C LYS A 58 26.59 -15.35 0.68
N LYS A 59 27.24 -14.60 -0.20
CA LYS A 59 28.61 -14.93 -0.66
C LYS A 59 29.63 -14.79 0.46
N GLY A 60 29.33 -13.98 1.49
CA GLY A 60 30.13 -13.85 2.70
C GLY A 60 31.56 -13.41 2.42
N THR A 61 32.48 -13.82 3.31
CA THR A 61 33.88 -13.38 3.26
C THR A 61 34.68 -13.96 2.09
N LYS A 62 34.09 -14.87 1.31
CA LYS A 62 34.68 -15.40 0.07
C LYS A 62 34.76 -14.35 -1.04
N ALA A 63 33.83 -13.39 -1.06
CA ALA A 63 33.73 -12.37 -2.09
C ALA A 63 33.92 -10.94 -1.55
N TYR A 64 33.75 -10.74 -0.24
CA TYR A 64 33.69 -9.42 0.38
C TYR A 64 34.47 -9.37 1.68
N THR A 65 34.99 -8.19 2.03
CA THR A 65 35.51 -7.92 3.37
C THR A 65 34.37 -7.80 4.38
N PRO A 66 34.64 -7.93 5.70
CA PRO A 66 33.64 -7.71 6.73
C PRO A 66 32.97 -6.33 6.66
N ALA A 67 33.74 -5.28 6.32
CA ALA A 67 33.23 -3.93 6.17
C ALA A 67 32.28 -3.79 4.96
N GLU A 68 32.59 -4.46 3.84
CA GLU A 68 31.70 -4.47 2.67
C GLU A 68 30.42 -5.26 2.93
N LEU A 69 30.51 -6.40 3.63
CA LEU A 69 29.33 -7.14 4.06
C LEU A 69 28.44 -6.30 4.98
N GLN A 70 29.04 -5.50 5.87
CA GLN A 70 28.27 -4.58 6.70
C GLN A 70 27.51 -3.56 5.85
N LYS A 71 28.19 -2.91 4.89
CA LYS A 71 27.53 -1.97 3.96
C LYS A 71 26.40 -2.61 3.16
N LEU A 72 26.52 -3.88 2.76
CA LEU A 72 25.45 -4.61 2.07
C LEU A 72 24.25 -4.85 2.98
N ARG A 73 24.49 -5.18 4.27
CA ARG A 73 23.43 -5.32 5.27
C ARG A 73 22.73 -4.01 5.57
N ASP A 74 23.49 -2.92 5.70
CA ASP A 74 22.94 -1.58 5.94
C ASP A 74 22.01 -1.19 4.77
N LYS A 75 22.45 -1.40 3.52
CA LYS A 75 21.61 -1.18 2.33
C LYS A 75 20.35 -2.05 2.29
N LEU A 76 20.44 -3.30 2.75
CA LEU A 76 19.28 -4.19 2.83
C LEU A 76 18.28 -3.65 3.85
N GLN A 77 18.76 -3.23 5.01
CA GLN A 77 17.96 -2.63 6.08
C GLN A 77 17.28 -1.34 5.61
N GLU A 78 18.02 -0.41 5.00
CA GLU A 78 17.48 0.83 4.43
C GLU A 78 16.36 0.54 3.40
N THR A 79 16.54 -0.48 2.57
CA THR A 79 15.55 -0.86 1.56
C THR A 79 14.29 -1.45 2.20
N GLN A 80 14.44 -2.22 3.29
CA GLN A 80 13.31 -2.75 4.06
C GLN A 80 12.55 -1.64 4.78
N ASP A 81 13.25 -0.69 5.38
CA ASP A 81 12.63 0.41 6.11
C ASP A 81 11.91 1.37 5.16
N PHE A 82 12.47 1.60 3.97
CA PHE A 82 11.77 2.32 2.91
C PHE A 82 10.46 1.62 2.50
N LEU A 83 10.47 0.30 2.33
CA LEU A 83 9.26 -0.46 2.01
C LEU A 83 8.19 -0.32 3.12
N LYS A 84 8.59 -0.45 4.38
CA LYS A 84 7.69 -0.29 5.52
C LYS A 84 7.08 1.11 5.58
N ASP A 85 7.86 2.16 5.30
CA ASP A 85 7.35 3.54 5.28
C ASP A 85 6.27 3.72 4.20
N MET A 86 6.47 3.13 3.01
CA MET A 86 5.45 3.13 1.97
C MET A 86 4.19 2.34 2.36
N GLU A 87 4.34 1.19 3.04
CA GLU A 87 3.21 0.38 3.53
C GLU A 87 2.40 1.10 4.61
N LEU A 88 3.05 1.91 5.45
CA LEU A 88 2.43 2.71 6.51
C LEU A 88 1.80 4.01 5.99
N GLY A 89 1.91 4.30 4.69
CA GLY A 89 1.26 5.44 4.05
C GLY A 89 2.10 6.70 3.93
N GLY A 90 3.43 6.61 4.06
CA GLY A 90 4.36 7.75 3.96
C GLY A 90 4.23 8.68 5.16
N GLY A 91 4.92 8.33 6.25
CA GLY A 91 4.90 9.13 7.47
C GLY A 91 5.80 10.35 7.35
N ASN A 92 5.24 11.54 7.51
CA ASN A 92 5.92 12.63 8.23
C ASN A 92 5.31 12.74 9.62
#